data_AF-A0A3A4ZHC7-F1
#
_entry.id   AF-A0A3A4ZHC7-F1
#
_cell.length_a   1.000
_cell.length_b   1.000
_cell.length_c   1.000
_cell.angle_alpha   90.00
_cell.angle_beta   90.00
_cell.angle_gamma   90.00
#
_symmetry.space_group_name_H-M   'P 1'
#
loop_
_entity.id
_entity.type
_entity.pdbx_description
1 polymer ?
#
loop_
_entity_poly.entity_id
_entity_poly.type
_entity_poly.pdbx_seq_one_letter_code
_entity_poly.pdbx_strand_id
1 'polypeptide(L)' 'MKSQYDRVAVDTKSCIVCGACAAACPTEALVVEGMTLVVLEERCRPCGQAALVCPTGALRCPGKRVRPRRGSPEEEERR' A
#
# COMPACT_ATOMS: atom_id res chain seq x y z
N MET A 1 -18.66 -10.01 -16.52
CA MET A 1 -18.73 -10.11 -15.04
C MET A 1 -17.34 -10.42 -14.50
N LYS A 2 -16.44 -9.43 -14.40
CA LYS A 2 -15.11 -9.63 -13.80
C LYS A 2 -14.98 -8.68 -12.63
N SER A 3 -15.03 -9.27 -11.44
CA SER A 3 -14.63 -8.68 -10.16
C SER A 3 -13.14 -8.32 -10.27
N GLN A 4 -12.83 -7.10 -10.71
CA GLN A 4 -11.45 -6.63 -10.91
C GLN A 4 -11.04 -5.67 -9.79
N TYR A 5 -11.25 -6.09 -8.53
CA TYR A 5 -10.65 -5.41 -7.38
C TYR A 5 -9.14 -5.58 -7.46
N ASP A 6 -8.44 -4.48 -7.73
CA ASP A 6 -6.99 -4.38 -7.81
C ASP A 6 -6.44 -4.45 -6.37
N ARG A 7 -6.18 -5.68 -5.92
CA ARG A 7 -6.14 -6.07 -4.50
C ARG A 7 -4.94 -5.50 -3.76
N VAL A 8 -5.19 -4.77 -2.69
CA VAL A 8 -4.20 -4.60 -1.62
C VAL A 8 -3.94 -5.97 -1.00
N ALA A 9 -2.68 -6.40 -1.03
CA ALA A 9 -2.24 -7.63 -0.40
C ALA A 9 -1.64 -7.32 0.97
N VAL A 10 -2.13 -8.01 1.99
CA VAL A 10 -1.61 -7.92 3.37
C VAL A 10 -1.00 -9.27 3.72
N ASP A 11 0.27 -9.28 4.07
CA ASP A 11 0.93 -10.46 4.61
C ASP A 11 0.63 -10.56 6.12
N THR A 12 -0.24 -11.49 6.50
CA THR A 12 -0.65 -11.67 7.91
C THR A 12 0.44 -12.25 8.80
N LYS A 13 1.53 -12.81 8.24
CA LYS A 13 2.67 -13.31 9.02
C LYS A 13 3.61 -12.18 9.43
N SER A 14 3.72 -11.17 8.59
CA SER A 14 4.58 -10.00 8.78
C SER A 14 3.83 -8.79 9.32
N CYS A 15 2.49 -8.79 9.23
CA CYS A 15 1.65 -7.74 9.76
C CYS A 15 1.53 -7.87 11.28
N ILE A 16 2.07 -6.88 12.00
CA ILE A 16 1.95 -6.77 13.45
C ILE A 16 0.71 -5.97 13.88
N VAL A 17 -0.18 -5.63 12.93
CA VAL A 17 -1.43 -4.90 13.17
C VAL A 17 -1.20 -3.59 13.95
N CYS A 18 -0.13 -2.86 13.60
CA CYS A 18 0.23 -1.62 14.29
C CYS A 18 -0.70 -0.43 13.98
N GLY A 19 -1.57 -0.53 12.98
CA GLY A 19 -2.47 0.55 12.56
C GLY A 19 -1.82 1.74 11.86
N ALA A 20 -0.51 1.73 11.64
CA ALA A 20 0.19 2.82 10.93
C ALA A 20 -0.35 3.04 9.51
N CYS A 21 -0.72 1.96 8.82
CA CYS A 21 -1.30 2.02 7.48
C CYS A 21 -2.71 2.64 7.46
N ALA A 22 -3.52 2.43 8.51
CA ALA A 22 -4.82 3.05 8.69
C ALA A 22 -4.68 4.57 8.90
N ALA A 23 -3.77 4.98 9.77
CA ALA A 23 -3.50 6.40 10.05
C ALA A 23 -2.94 7.15 8.84
N ALA A 24 -2.12 6.50 8.01
CA ALA A 24 -1.57 7.11 6.79
C ALA A 24 -2.55 7.10 5.60
N CYS A 25 -3.66 6.38 5.69
CA CYS A 25 -4.59 6.26 4.57
C CYS A 25 -5.53 7.47 4.52
N PRO A 26 -5.43 8.36 3.52
CA PRO A 26 -6.29 9.54 3.44
C PRO A 26 -7.75 9.22 3.12
N THR A 27 -8.02 8.02 2.60
CA THR A 27 -9.38 7.56 2.28
C THR A 27 -9.94 6.61 3.33
N GLU A 28 -9.20 6.39 4.43
CA GLU A 28 -9.60 5.48 5.52
C GLU A 28 -10.02 4.09 5.01
N ALA A 29 -9.33 3.62 3.96
CA ALA A 29 -9.60 2.33 3.33
C ALA A 29 -9.05 1.15 4.13
N LEU A 30 -8.26 1.42 5.16
CA LEU A 30 -7.63 0.43 6.02
C LEU A 30 -8.13 0.68 7.43
N VAL A 31 -8.80 -0.30 8.01
CA VAL A 31 -9.39 -0.23 9.34
C VAL A 31 -8.78 -1.34 10.19
N VAL A 32 -8.29 -0.99 11.38
CA VAL A 32 -7.82 -1.98 12.34
C VAL A 32 -8.94 -2.27 13.33
N GLU A 33 -9.40 -3.51 13.37
CA GLU A 33 -10.36 -4.00 14.36
C GLU A 33 -9.69 -5.04 15.25
N GLY A 34 -9.35 -4.63 16.47
CA GLY A 34 -8.67 -5.49 17.44
C GLY A 34 -7.29 -5.93 16.94
N MET A 35 -7.18 -7.22 16.55
CA MET A 35 -5.95 -7.84 16.03
C MET A 35 -6.06 -8.20 14.53
N THR A 36 -7.00 -7.59 13.82
CA THR A 36 -7.20 -7.83 12.38
C THR A 36 -7.18 -6.52 11.62
N LEU A 37 -6.54 -6.53 10.45
CA LEU A 37 -6.60 -5.43 9.49
C LEU A 37 -7.69 -5.72 8.45
N VAL A 38 -8.72 -4.89 8.42
CA VAL A 38 -9.81 -4.91 7.45
C VAL A 38 -9.48 -3.92 6.33
N VAL A 39 -9.59 -4.38 5.08
CA VAL A 39 -9.36 -3.55 3.90
C VAL A 39 -10.69 -3.29 3.20
N LEU A 40 -11.08 -2.01 3.11
CA LEU A 40 -12.26 -1.55 2.40
C LEU A 40 -11.88 -1.27 0.95
N GLU A 41 -12.00 -2.30 0.11
CA GLU A 41 -11.60 -2.22 -1.31
C GLU A 41 -12.37 -1.14 -2.08
N GLU A 42 -13.62 -0.84 -1.69
CA GLU A 42 -14.41 0.25 -2.28
C GLU A 42 -13.87 1.66 -2.03
N ARG A 43 -13.08 1.83 -0.95
CA ARG A 43 -12.44 3.10 -0.56
C ARG A 43 -10.96 3.11 -0.88
N CYS A 44 -10.41 1.94 -1.20
CA CYS A 44 -8.99 1.77 -1.43
C CYS A 44 -8.57 2.43 -2.75
N ARG A 45 -7.90 3.58 -2.64
CA ARG A 45 -7.27 4.25 -3.77
C ARG A 45 -5.81 3.80 -3.87
N PRO A 46 -5.32 3.39 -5.06
CA PRO A 46 -3.93 2.98 -5.27
C PRO A 46 -2.95 4.15 -5.14
N CYS A 47 -2.72 4.61 -3.91
CA CYS A 47 -1.85 5.74 -3.55
C CYS A 47 -0.44 5.30 -3.13
N GLY A 48 -0.28 4.05 -2.68
CA GLY A 48 1.00 3.50 -2.22
C GLY A 48 1.47 3.97 -0.83
N GLN A 49 0.79 4.94 -0.20
CA GLN A 49 1.23 5.49 1.10
C GLN A 49 1.21 4.46 2.23
N ALA A 50 0.21 3.59 2.23
CA ALA A 50 0.07 2.55 3.24
C ALA A 50 1.24 1.52 3.21
N ALA A 51 1.85 1.31 2.03
CA ALA A 51 3.05 0.47 1.90
C ALA A 51 4.31 1.22 2.36
N LEU A 52 4.39 2.54 2.15
CA LEU A 52 5.53 3.36 2.57
C LEU A 52 5.65 3.52 4.09
N VAL A 53 4.50 3.59 4.79
CA VAL A 53 4.48 3.71 6.25
C VAL A 53 4.64 2.37 6.96
N CYS A 54 4.52 1.25 6.25
CA CYS A 54 4.55 -0.07 6.86
C CYS A 54 6.00 -0.42 7.26
N PRO A 55 6.32 -0.51 8.57
CA PRO A 55 7.70 -0.75 9.01
C PRO A 55 8.16 -2.17 8.69
N THR A 56 7.24 -3.13 8.61
CA THR A 56 7.54 -4.54 8.31
C THR A 56 7.47 -4.85 6.82
N GLY A 57 7.02 -3.90 5.98
CA GLY A 57 6.79 -4.14 4.56
C GLY A 57 5.68 -5.18 4.27
N ALA A 58 4.84 -5.51 5.25
CA ALA A 58 3.79 -6.51 5.14
C ALA A 58 2.64 -6.10 4.20
N LEU A 59 2.54 -4.81 3.86
CA LEU A 59 1.47 -4.28 3.03
C LEU A 59 1.95 -4.03 1.60
N ARG A 60 1.26 -4.61 0.62
CA ARG A 60 1.45 -4.37 -0.82
C ARG A 60 0.21 -3.73 -1.41
N CYS A 61 0.30 -2.46 -1.77
CA CYS A 61 -0.69 -1.82 -2.63
C CYS A 61 -0.24 -1.92 -4.09
N PRO A 62 -1.10 -2.34 -5.04
CA PRO A 62 -0.90 -2.10 -6.47
C PRO A 62 -1.12 -0.60 -6.79
N GLY A 63 -0.35 0.27 -6.14
CA GLY A 63 -0.27 1.71 -6.36
C GLY A 63 0.68 2.02 -7.50
N LYS A 64 0.23 2.72 -8.55
CA LYS A 64 1.08 3.06 -9.71
C LYS A 64 2.39 3.70 -9.22
N ARG A 65 3.52 3.20 -9.75
CA ARG A 65 4.88 3.72 -9.58
C ARG A 65 4.84 5.23 -9.32
N VAL A 66 4.97 5.64 -8.06
CA VAL A 66 5.21 7.05 -7.75
C VAL A 66 6.56 7.34 -8.39
N ARG A 67 6.60 8.13 -9.47
CA ARG A 67 7.85 8.58 -10.07
C ARG A 67 8.67 9.19 -8.93
N PRO A 68 9.86 8.64 -8.58
CA PRO A 68 10.68 9.22 -7.55
C PRO A 68 11.00 10.66 -7.95
N ARG A 69 10.58 11.65 -7.16
CA ARG A 69 11.03 13.02 -7.37
C ARG A 69 12.49 13.10 -6.91
N ARG A 70 13.39 12.87 -7.88
CA ARG A 70 14.87 12.94 -7.91
C ARG A 70 15.58 11.58 -7.88
N GLY A 71 16.29 11.35 -8.99
CA GLY A 71 17.49 10.53 -9.08
C GLY A 71 17.28 9.10 -9.56
N SER A 72 16.84 8.91 -10.81
CA SER A 72 17.02 7.64 -11.52
C SER A 72 18.44 7.59 -12.09
N PRO A 73 19.32 6.66 -11.67
CA PRO A 73 20.60 6.41 -12.36
C PRO A 73 20.41 5.67 -13.71
N GLU A 74 19.18 5.28 -14.08
CA GLU A 74 18.88 4.50 -15.30
C GLU A 74 18.80 5.34 -16.60
N GLU A 75 19.23 6.61 -16.60
CA GLU A 75 19.19 7.49 -17.78
C GLU A 75 20.58 7.70 -18.46
N GLU A 76 21.65 7.09 -17.94
CA GLU A 76 23.04 7.31 -18.40
C GLU A 76 23.46 6.39 -19.58
N GLU A 77 22.88 5.21 -19.78
CA GLU A 77 23.42 4.23 -20.75
C GLU A 77 22.77 4.31 -22.15
N ARG A 78 22.83 5.49 -22.77
CA ARG A 78 22.55 5.65 -24.21
C ARG A 78 23.38 6.77 -24.86
N ARG A 79 24.69 6.71 -24.68
CA ARG A 79 25.69 7.39 -25.53
C ARG A 79 26.61 6.36 -26.16
#